data_AF-A0A9D6LSK3-F1
#
_entry.id   AF-A0A9D6LSK3-F1
#
_cell.length_a   1.000
_cell.length_b   1.000
_cell.length_c   1.000
_cell.angle_alpha   90.00
_cell.angle_beta   90.00
_cell.angle_gamma   90.00
#
_symmetry.space_group_name_H-M   'P 1'
#
loop_
_entity.id
_entity.type
_entity.pdbx_description
1 polymer ?
#
loop_
_entity_poly.entity_id
_entity_poly.type
_entity_poly.pdbx_seq_one_letter_code
_entity_poly.pdbx_strand_id
1 'polypeptide(L)'
;GGALLVKVVLTNRGGGHMVPTGSPLRRLHLEVRVNSADGKSYQQDRVYRRTVADAQGREIQREHQVFMLAAKEVADTRLKPEEQRVENFSFPVPRGVSATVRALLWYYYSPLAQIEQQKKVNFFALAQYAPAEAQQGK
;
A
#
# COMPACT_ATOMS: atom_id res chain seq x y z
N GLY A 1 -5.02 -28.13 3.68
CA GLY A 1 -4.52 -26.77 3.97
C GLY A 1 -3.67 -26.26 2.83
N GLY A 2 -3.85 -24.99 2.44
CA GLY A 2 -3.14 -24.29 1.38
C GLY A 2 -3.28 -22.78 1.55
N ALA A 3 -2.43 -22.01 0.87
CA ALA A 3 -2.49 -20.55 0.84
C ALA A 3 -2.22 -20.04 -0.57
N LEU A 4 -2.91 -18.96 -0.96
CA LEU A 4 -2.62 -18.21 -2.17
C LEU A 4 -1.52 -17.20 -1.87
N LEU A 5 -0.37 -17.36 -2.53
CA LEU A 5 0.73 -16.41 -2.49
C LEU A 5 0.57 -15.37 -3.60
N VAL A 6 0.60 -14.09 -3.23
CA VAL A 6 0.48 -12.98 -4.18
C VAL A 6 1.75 -12.13 -4.08
N LYS A 7 2.42 -11.93 -5.22
CA LYS A 7 3.55 -11.02 -5.35
C LYS A 7 3.10 -9.76 -6.07
N VAL A 8 3.27 -8.60 -5.42
CA VAL A 8 3.05 -7.29 -6.05
C VAL A 8 4.40 -6.61 -6.22
N VAL A 9 4.67 -6.11 -7.42
CA VAL A 9 5.89 -5.38 -7.74
C VAL A 9 5.52 -3.91 -7.99
N LEU A 10 5.96 -3.03 -7.10
CA LEU A 10 5.83 -1.59 -7.25
C LEU A 10 7.12 -1.02 -7.81
N THR A 11 7.04 -0.18 -8.84
CA THR A 11 8.23 0.48 -9.40
C THR A 11 8.02 1.98 -9.45
N ASN A 12 8.92 2.75 -8.83
CA ASN A 12 8.98 4.20 -9.01
C ASN A 12 9.72 4.53 -10.31
N ARG A 13 9.01 4.52 -11.44
CA ARG A 13 9.58 4.88 -12.75
C ARG A 13 9.49 6.37 -13.03
N GLY A 14 10.58 6.96 -13.54
CA GLY A 14 10.58 8.32 -14.09
C GLY A 14 10.67 9.46 -13.07
N GLY A 15 10.84 9.16 -11.77
CA GLY A 15 11.02 10.16 -10.72
C GLY A 15 12.44 10.17 -10.16
N GLY A 16 13.15 11.31 -10.25
CA GLY A 16 14.42 11.54 -9.57
C GLY A 16 14.31 11.77 -8.05
N HIS A 17 13.15 11.45 -7.47
CA HIS A 17 12.84 11.67 -6.06
C HIS A 17 12.00 10.51 -5.49
N MET A 18 11.90 10.46 -4.16
CA MET A 18 11.04 9.49 -3.48
C MET A 18 9.54 9.75 -3.78
N VAL A 19 8.72 8.70 -3.77
CA VAL A 19 7.27 8.78 -4.00
C VAL A 19 6.49 8.25 -2.78
N PRO A 20 5.54 9.04 -2.24
CA PRO A 20 5.15 10.37 -2.71
C PRO A 20 6.09 11.50 -2.24
N THR A 21 6.25 12.53 -3.09
CA THR A 21 6.96 13.76 -2.74
C THR A 21 6.02 14.81 -2.13
N GLY A 22 6.56 15.88 -1.56
CA GLY A 22 5.83 16.99 -0.94
C GLY A 22 5.63 16.81 0.57
N SER A 23 4.41 17.09 1.04
CA SER A 23 4.05 17.00 2.46
C SER A 23 4.46 15.66 3.07
N PRO A 24 5.09 15.63 4.26
CA PRO A 24 5.45 14.38 4.95
C PRO A 24 4.25 13.47 5.24
N LEU A 25 3.02 14.00 5.28
CA LEU A 25 1.81 13.21 5.55
C LEU A 25 1.17 12.60 4.31
N ARG A 26 1.74 12.84 3.13
CA ARG A 26 1.37 12.11 1.91
C ARG A 26 1.73 10.65 2.07
N ARG A 27 0.89 9.77 1.52
CA ARG A 27 1.16 8.33 1.54
C ARG A 27 0.64 7.64 0.29
N LEU A 28 1.32 6.55 -0.06
CA LEU A 28 0.75 5.51 -0.89
C LEU A 28 0.17 4.42 0.00
N HIS A 29 -0.96 3.85 -0.41
CA HIS A 29 -1.60 2.72 0.25
C HIS A 29 -1.89 1.66 -0.79
N LEU A 30 -1.13 0.57 -0.75
CA LEU A 30 -1.37 -0.62 -1.55
C LEU A 30 -2.36 -1.50 -0.79
N GLU A 31 -3.54 -1.68 -1.35
CA GLU A 31 -4.58 -2.58 -0.87
C GLU A 31 -4.64 -3.79 -1.81
N VAL A 32 -4.50 -5.00 -1.27
CA VAL A 32 -4.66 -6.26 -2.02
C VAL A 32 -5.87 -7.00 -1.49
N ARG A 33 -6.86 -7.18 -2.36
CA ARG A 33 -8.11 -7.91 -2.08
C ARG A 33 -8.13 -9.23 -2.83
N VAL A 34 -8.62 -10.27 -2.16
CA VAL A 34 -8.82 -11.60 -2.75
C VAL A 34 -10.26 -12.03 -2.50
N ASN A 35 -11.00 -12.33 -3.56
CA ASN A 35 -12.32 -12.94 -3.49
C ASN A 35 -12.21 -14.36 -4.03
N SER A 36 -12.42 -15.37 -3.19
CA SER A 36 -12.36 -16.78 -3.58
C SER A 36 -13.71 -17.33 -4.03
N ALA A 37 -13.68 -18.37 -4.86
CA ALA A 37 -14.89 -19.00 -5.40
C ALA A 37 -15.74 -19.72 -4.33
N ASP A 38 -15.18 -20.00 -3.15
CA ASP A 38 -15.91 -20.49 -1.97
C ASP A 38 -16.65 -19.37 -1.21
N GLY A 39 -16.69 -18.15 -1.75
CA GLY A 39 -17.46 -17.03 -1.23
C GLY A 39 -16.74 -16.21 -0.14
N LYS A 40 -15.47 -16.49 0.15
CA LYS A 40 -14.69 -15.73 1.13
C LYS A 40 -13.97 -14.55 0.49
N SER A 41 -13.79 -13.50 1.29
CA SER A 41 -13.08 -12.30 0.89
C SER A 41 -12.00 -11.98 1.91
N TYR A 42 -10.82 -11.59 1.41
CA TYR A 42 -9.66 -11.25 2.22
C TYR A 42 -9.08 -9.91 1.77
N GLN A 43 -8.44 -9.21 2.70
CA GLN A 43 -7.75 -7.95 2.44
C GLN A 43 -6.44 -7.88 3.25
N GLN A 44 -5.37 -7.42 2.62
CA GLN A 44 -4.11 -7.03 3.27
C GLN A 44 -3.59 -5.73 2.67
N ASP A 45 -2.92 -4.93 3.48
CA ASP A 45 -2.52 -3.57 3.14
C ASP A 45 -1.02 -3.31 3.38
N ARG A 46 -0.45 -2.38 2.61
CA ARG A 46 0.88 -1.79 2.82
C ARG A 46 0.83 -0.28 2.66
N VAL A 47 1.45 0.44 3.59
CA VAL A 47 1.50 1.90 3.58
C VAL A 47 2.93 2.37 3.41
N TYR A 48 3.14 3.25 2.42
CA TYR A 48 4.43 3.88 2.13
C TYR A 48 4.33 5.36 2.42
N ARG A 49 5.03 5.80 3.47
CA ARG A 49 4.97 7.18 3.96
C ARG A 49 6.25 7.56 4.67
N ARG A 50 6.43 8.86 4.88
CA ARG A 50 7.37 9.39 5.85
C ARG A 50 6.63 9.61 7.18
N THR A 51 7.24 9.19 8.27
CA THR A 51 6.76 9.41 9.64
C THR A 51 7.72 10.38 10.31
N VAL A 52 7.18 11.47 10.87
CA VAL A 52 7.94 12.47 11.61
C VAL A 52 7.38 12.64 13.01
N ALA A 53 8.23 13.04 13.95
CA ALA A 53 7.89 13.29 15.34
C ALA A 53 8.31 14.69 15.79
N ASP A 54 7.63 15.19 16.83
CA ASP A 54 7.98 16.42 17.53
C ASP A 54 9.23 16.24 18.41
N ALA A 55 9.67 17.33 19.05
CA ALA A 55 10.83 17.31 19.95
C ALA A 55 10.66 16.39 21.17
N GLN A 56 9.42 16.01 21.51
CA GLN A 56 9.10 15.08 22.58
C GLN A 56 8.98 13.62 22.08
N GLY A 57 9.24 13.38 20.79
CA GLY A 57 9.20 12.05 20.18
C GLY A 57 7.78 11.58 19.81
N ARG A 58 6.77 12.44 19.84
CA ARG A 58 5.40 12.07 19.48
C ARG A 58 5.19 12.21 17.97
N GLU A 59 4.64 11.18 17.33
CA GLU A 59 4.31 11.23 15.90
C GLU A 59 3.30 12.34 15.60
N ILE A 60 3.61 13.13 14.58
CA ILE A 60 2.74 14.22 14.13
C ILE A 60 1.82 13.71 13.03
N GLN A 61 0.50 13.89 13.20
CA GLN A 61 -0.52 13.42 12.25
C GLN A 61 -1.25 14.57 11.52
N ARG A 62 -0.94 15.84 11.83
CA ARG A 62 -1.58 17.01 11.23
C ARG A 62 -0.59 17.81 10.40
N GLU A 63 -0.99 18.18 9.19
CA GLU A 63 -0.09 18.75 8.19
C GLU A 63 0.53 20.08 8.64
N HIS A 64 -0.27 21.00 9.20
CA HIS A 64 0.26 22.27 9.72
C HIS A 64 1.26 22.06 10.87
N GLN A 65 1.07 21.04 11.72
CA GLN A 65 2.00 20.74 12.81
C GLN A 65 3.31 20.17 12.28
N VAL A 66 3.29 19.46 11.16
CA VAL A 66 4.51 18.90 10.58
C VAL A 66 5.48 20.00 10.15
N PHE A 67 4.99 21.10 9.59
CA PHE A 67 5.85 22.22 9.20
C PHE A 67 6.37 23.03 10.40
N MET A 68 5.63 23.05 11.51
CA MET A 68 5.94 23.89 12.68
C MET A 68 6.69 23.15 13.80
N LEU A 69 6.42 21.86 13.97
CA LEU A 69 6.81 21.08 15.15
C LEU A 69 7.68 19.87 14.83
N ALA A 70 7.78 19.45 13.55
CA ALA A 70 8.59 18.27 13.22
C ALA A 70 10.06 18.54 13.55
N ALA A 71 10.59 17.73 14.45
CA ALA A 71 11.98 17.81 14.90
C ALA A 71 12.81 16.63 14.39
N LYS A 72 12.17 15.48 14.13
CA LYS A 72 12.86 14.24 13.76
C LYS A 72 12.07 13.40 12.78
N GLU A 73 12.78 12.75 11.85
CA GLU A 73 12.23 11.66 11.06
C GLU A 73 12.32 10.34 11.84
N VAL A 74 11.19 9.64 11.97
CA VAL A 74 11.08 8.35 12.66
C VAL A 74 11.31 7.20 11.68
N ALA A 75 10.69 7.30 10.50
CA ALA A 75 10.81 6.30 9.44
C ALA A 75 10.46 6.91 8.09
N ASP A 76 11.07 6.41 7.02
CA ASP A 76 10.68 6.73 5.66
C ASP A 76 10.59 5.44 4.83
N THR A 77 9.36 5.01 4.55
CA THR A 77 9.06 3.81 3.76
C THR A 77 8.65 4.15 2.33
N ARG A 78 8.75 5.41 1.91
CA ARG A 78 8.43 5.85 0.56
C ARG A 78 9.30 5.12 -0.47
N LEU A 79 8.79 5.00 -1.69
CA LEU A 79 9.54 4.37 -2.78
C LEU A 79 10.66 5.31 -3.22
N LYS A 80 11.92 4.87 -3.13
CA LYS A 80 13.11 5.62 -3.57
C LYS A 80 13.09 5.83 -5.09
N PRO A 81 13.89 6.79 -5.62
CA PRO A 81 14.08 6.92 -7.06
C PRO A 81 14.46 5.57 -7.67
N GLU A 82 13.78 5.20 -8.76
CA GLU A 82 14.02 3.96 -9.52
C GLU A 82 13.85 2.66 -8.72
N GLU A 83 13.31 2.73 -7.49
CA GLU A 83 13.12 1.56 -6.66
C GLU A 83 12.10 0.61 -7.27
N GLN A 84 12.46 -0.67 -7.26
CA GLN A 84 11.53 -1.78 -7.45
C GLN A 84 11.30 -2.48 -6.11
N ARG A 85 10.14 -2.23 -5.49
CA ARG A 85 9.72 -2.87 -4.24
C ARG A 85 8.89 -4.11 -4.53
N VAL A 86 9.25 -5.22 -3.92
CA VAL A 86 8.50 -6.49 -3.99
C VAL A 86 7.78 -6.71 -2.67
N GLU A 87 6.46 -6.76 -2.71
CA GLU A 87 5.61 -7.13 -1.58
C GLU A 87 5.05 -8.53 -1.78
N ASN A 88 5.18 -9.37 -0.76
CA ASN A 88 4.61 -10.72 -0.76
C ASN A 88 3.46 -10.78 0.26
N PHE A 89 2.33 -11.32 -0.19
CA PHE A 89 1.12 -11.50 0.60
C PHE A 89 0.75 -12.99 0.62
N SER A 90 0.15 -13.42 1.72
CA SER A 90 -0.34 -14.79 1.90
C SER A 90 -1.78 -14.74 2.38
N PHE A 91 -2.66 -15.38 1.62
CA PHE A 91 -4.09 -15.44 1.89
C PHE A 91 -4.50 -16.90 2.14
N PRO A 92 -5.36 -17.18 3.13
CA PRO A 92 -5.75 -18.55 3.48
C PRO A 92 -6.82 -19.09 2.52
N VAL A 93 -6.53 -19.06 1.22
CA VAL A 93 -7.32 -19.67 0.15
C VAL A 93 -6.87 -21.14 0.00
N PRO A 94 -7.76 -22.12 0.21
CA PRO A 94 -7.40 -23.52 0.06
C PRO A 94 -7.00 -23.86 -1.37
N ARG A 95 -6.10 -24.84 -1.51
CA ARG A 95 -5.73 -25.43 -2.80
C ARG A 95 -6.98 -25.94 -3.53
N GLY A 96 -7.04 -25.71 -4.83
CA GLY A 96 -8.17 -26.10 -5.69
C GLY A 96 -9.34 -25.11 -5.66
N VAL A 97 -9.26 -24.03 -4.88
CA VAL A 97 -10.25 -22.95 -4.91
C VAL A 97 -9.71 -21.81 -5.77
N SER A 98 -10.41 -21.48 -6.86
CA SER A 98 -10.06 -20.32 -7.68
C SER A 98 -10.34 -19.01 -6.94
N ALA A 99 -9.63 -17.95 -7.30
CA ALA A 99 -9.81 -16.64 -6.69
C ALA A 99 -9.53 -15.51 -7.68
N THR A 100 -10.18 -14.38 -7.45
CA THR A 100 -9.88 -13.12 -8.12
C THR A 100 -9.06 -12.25 -7.18
N VAL A 101 -7.87 -11.87 -7.61
CA VAL A 101 -6.97 -10.98 -6.88
C VAL A 101 -7.07 -9.58 -7.48
N ARG A 102 -7.25 -8.58 -6.64
CA ARG A 102 -7.25 -7.16 -7.02
C ARG A 102 -6.22 -6.40 -6.21
N ALA A 103 -5.30 -5.74 -6.88
CA ALA A 103 -4.36 -4.80 -6.26
C ALA A 103 -4.75 -3.38 -6.62
N LEU A 104 -4.89 -2.53 -5.61
CA LEU A 104 -5.28 -1.13 -5.72
C LEU A 104 -4.19 -0.27 -5.06
N LEU A 105 -3.60 0.64 -5.82
CA LEU A 105 -2.66 1.61 -5.28
C LEU A 105 -3.32 2.97 -5.18
N TRP A 106 -3.52 3.42 -3.95
CA TRP A 106 -4.14 4.70 -3.64
C TRP A 106 -3.07 5.73 -3.28
N TYR A 107 -3.22 6.93 -3.82
CA TYR A 107 -2.44 8.09 -3.41
C TYR A 107 -3.28 9.00 -2.50
N TYR A 108 -2.74 9.30 -1.32
CA TYR A 108 -3.34 10.18 -0.32
C TYR A 108 -2.55 11.48 -0.22
N TYR A 109 -3.20 12.59 -0.54
CA TYR A 109 -2.57 13.91 -0.63
C TYR A 109 -2.33 14.58 0.73
N SER A 110 -3.26 14.46 1.67
CA SER A 110 -3.13 15.00 3.04
C SER A 110 -4.23 14.46 3.95
N PRO A 111 -3.99 14.28 5.26
CA PRO A 111 -5.02 13.95 6.25
C PRO A 111 -6.07 15.07 6.44
N LEU A 112 -5.90 16.26 5.84
CA LEU A 112 -6.83 17.38 5.94
C LEU A 112 -8.07 17.29 5.05
N ALA A 113 -8.16 16.35 4.10
CA ALA A 113 -9.40 16.26 3.33
C ALA A 113 -10.57 15.86 4.25
N GLN A 114 -11.69 16.55 4.13
CA GLN A 114 -12.81 16.41 5.08
C GLN A 114 -13.74 15.25 4.70
N ILE A 115 -13.56 14.68 3.50
CA ILE A 115 -14.35 13.56 2.97
C ILE A 115 -13.42 12.54 2.31
N GLU A 116 -13.68 11.24 2.51
CA GLU A 116 -12.84 10.14 2.01
C GLU A 116 -12.61 10.17 0.49
N GLN A 117 -13.58 10.67 -0.28
CA GLN A 117 -13.49 10.82 -1.74
C GLN A 117 -12.55 11.94 -2.18
N GLN A 118 -12.34 12.97 -1.35
CA GLN A 118 -11.37 14.05 -1.62
C GLN A 118 -9.94 13.66 -1.21
N LYS A 119 -9.77 12.58 -0.44
CA LYS A 119 -8.46 12.07 -0.01
C LYS A 119 -7.78 11.17 -1.02
N LYS A 120 -8.52 10.60 -1.98
CA LYS A 120 -8.10 9.41 -2.73
C LYS A 120 -8.18 9.67 -4.22
N VAL A 121 -7.04 9.59 -4.89
CA VAL A 121 -7.01 9.34 -6.33
C VAL A 121 -6.69 7.86 -6.50
N ASN A 122 -7.53 7.13 -7.24
CA ASN A 122 -7.19 5.78 -7.68
C ASN A 122 -6.04 5.95 -8.68
N PHE A 123 -4.84 5.54 -8.29
CA PHE A 123 -3.67 5.72 -9.13
C PHE A 123 -3.55 4.56 -10.11
N PHE A 124 -3.72 3.34 -9.61
CA PHE A 124 -3.72 2.13 -10.42
C PHE A 124 -4.60 1.04 -9.81
N ALA A 125 -5.33 0.33 -10.68
CA ALA A 125 -6.06 -0.87 -10.35
C ALA A 125 -5.66 -2.00 -11.29
N LEU A 126 -5.24 -3.13 -10.71
CA LEU A 126 -4.96 -4.37 -11.44
C LEU A 126 -5.85 -5.47 -10.89
N ALA A 127 -6.43 -6.26 -11.78
CA ALA A 127 -7.20 -7.45 -11.43
C ALA A 127 -6.62 -8.64 -12.18
N GLN A 128 -6.40 -9.75 -11.47
CA GLN A 128 -5.87 -10.98 -12.03
C GLN A 128 -6.67 -12.17 -11.50
N TYR A 129 -7.01 -13.09 -12.39
CA TYR A 129 -7.64 -14.35 -12.04
C TYR A 129 -6.59 -15.40 -11.71
N ALA A 130 -6.74 -16.06 -10.56
CA ALA A 130 -5.95 -17.20 -10.15
C ALA A 130 -6.81 -18.47 -10.30
N PRO A 131 -6.56 -19.31 -11.32
CA PRO A 131 -7.32 -20.54 -11.51
C PRO A 131 -6.99 -21.55 -10.41
N ALA A 132 -7.93 -22.49 -10.18
CA ALA A 132 -7.83 -23.52 -9.15
C ALA A 132 -6.55 -24.38 -9.24
N GLU A 133 -6.02 -24.54 -10.45
CA GLU A 133 -4.84 -25.38 -10.76
C GLU A 133 -3.50 -24.66 -10.55
N ALA A 134 -3.47 -23.31 -10.61
CA ALA A 134 -2.23 -22.53 -10.56
C ALA A 134 -1.67 -22.30 -9.14
N GLN A 135 -2.34 -22.80 -8.09
CA GLN A 135 -1.87 -22.70 -6.70
C GLN A 135 -0.83 -23.78 -6.35
N GLN A 136 -0.05 -24.22 -7.34
CA GLN A 136 1.13 -25.06 -7.17
C GLN A 136 2.39 -24.19 -7.32
N GLY A 137 2.80 -23.55 -6.24
CA GLY A 137 4.19 -23.12 -6.09
C GLY A 137 5.00 -24.31 -5.60
N LYS A 138 5.92 -24.82 -6.44
CA LYS A 138 7.11 -25.52 -5.94
C LYS A 138 8.00 -24.53 -5.19
#